data_AF-A0A3D0DE07-F1
#
_entry.id   AF-A0A3D0DE07-F1
#
_cell.length_a   1.000
_cell.length_b   1.000
_cell.length_c   1.000
_cell.angle_alpha   90.00
_cell.angle_beta   90.00
_cell.angle_gamma   90.00
#
_symmetry.space_group_name_H-M   'P 1'
#
loop_
_entity.id
_entity.type
_entity.pdbx_description
1 polymer ?
#
loop_
_entity_poly.entity_id
_entity_poly.type
_entity_poly.pdbx_seq_one_letter_code
_entity_poly.pdbx_strand_id
1 'polypeptide(L)'
;MKKSLLWASVIAVIWCSFAIADNSKIPQRSDIAAQYKWKLEDIYPDTLAWQADFNRLQSQMGSIGAFEGKLGQSSENLYQCLSLRDSLNNILDRIYVYANLKQDEDTR
;
A
#
# COMPACT_ATOMS: atom_id res chain seq x y z
N MET A 1 -39.83 -26.19 -46.26
CA MET A 1 -39.54 -26.65 -44.88
C MET A 1 -38.03 -26.58 -44.55
N LYS A 2 -37.38 -25.40 -44.64
CA LYS A 2 -35.94 -25.23 -44.33
C LYS A 2 -35.61 -23.87 -43.68
N LYS A 3 -36.54 -23.27 -42.92
CA LYS A 3 -36.30 -22.00 -42.19
C LYS A 3 -36.17 -22.18 -40.67
N SER A 4 -36.55 -23.34 -40.13
CA SER A 4 -36.47 -23.64 -38.69
C SER A 4 -35.09 -24.10 -38.21
N LEU A 5 -34.19 -24.50 -39.11
CA LEU A 5 -32.85 -25.00 -38.73
C LEU A 5 -31.78 -23.91 -38.59
N LEU A 6 -32.00 -22.72 -39.15
CA LEU A 6 -30.98 -21.65 -39.13
C LEU A 6 -30.98 -20.82 -37.83
N TRP A 7 -32.07 -20.82 -37.06
CA TRP A 7 -32.10 -20.15 -35.75
C TRP A 7 -31.55 -21.00 -34.61
N ALA A 8 -31.54 -22.33 -34.74
CA ALA A 8 -30.94 -23.22 -33.75
C ALA A 8 -29.40 -23.06 -33.69
N SER A 9 -28.76 -22.75 -34.83
CA SER A 9 -27.31 -22.59 -34.91
C SER A 9 -26.79 -21.25 -34.38
N VAL A 10 -27.61 -20.18 -34.43
CA VAL A 10 -27.20 -18.85 -33.95
C VAL A 10 -27.23 -18.75 -32.42
N ILE A 11 -28.15 -19.47 -31.77
CA ILE A 11 -28.28 -19.47 -30.30
C ILE A 11 -27.15 -20.26 -29.61
N ALA A 12 -26.68 -21.35 -30.22
CA ALA A 12 -25.60 -22.17 -29.67
C ALA A 12 -24.23 -21.46 -29.62
N VAL A 13 -23.97 -20.54 -30.57
CA VAL A 13 -22.70 -19.78 -30.63
C VAL A 13 -22.67 -18.64 -29.60
N ILE A 14 -23.82 -18.09 -29.22
CA ILE A 14 -23.92 -16.99 -28.25
C ILE A 14 -23.71 -17.46 -26.80
N TRP A 15 -23.88 -18.75 -26.52
CA TRP A 15 -23.71 -19.33 -25.17
C TRP A 15 -22.27 -19.75 -24.83
N CYS A 16 -21.34 -19.74 -25.79
CA CYS A 16 -19.97 -20.21 -25.58
C CYS A 16 -18.95 -19.10 -25.28
N SER A 17 -19.33 -17.82 -25.33
CA SER A 17 -18.38 -16.71 -25.19
C SER A 17 -18.25 -16.11 -23.78
N PHE A 18 -18.96 -16.64 -22.79
CA PHE A 18 -18.76 -16.27 -21.38
C PHE A 18 -18.52 -17.53 -20.55
N ALA A 19 -17.35 -18.14 -20.73
CA ALA A 19 -16.76 -18.92 -19.65
C ALA A 19 -16.46 -17.94 -18.50
N ILE A 20 -17.36 -17.83 -17.54
CA ILE A 20 -17.08 -17.15 -16.27
C ILE A 20 -15.97 -17.96 -15.63
N ALA A 21 -14.79 -17.36 -15.47
CA ALA A 21 -13.69 -17.97 -14.75
C ALA A 21 -14.17 -18.28 -13.32
N ASP A 22 -14.10 -19.56 -12.93
CA ASP A 22 -14.46 -20.00 -11.59
C ASP A 22 -13.40 -19.51 -10.58
N ASN A 23 -13.69 -18.40 -9.90
CA ASN A 23 -12.79 -17.77 -8.92
C ASN A 23 -12.55 -18.63 -7.67
N SER A 24 -13.25 -19.76 -7.51
CA SER A 24 -13.09 -20.67 -6.37
C SER A 24 -11.70 -21.33 -6.26
N LYS A 25 -10.85 -21.19 -7.29
CA LYS A 25 -9.50 -21.77 -7.31
C LYS A 25 -8.38 -20.83 -6.87
N ILE A 26 -8.64 -19.53 -6.72
CA ILE A 26 -7.61 -18.56 -6.30
C ILE A 26 -7.69 -18.39 -4.78
N PRO A 27 -6.64 -18.72 -4.02
CA PRO A 27 -6.64 -18.55 -2.56
C PRO A 27 -6.81 -17.08 -2.16
N GLN A 28 -7.49 -16.83 -1.04
CA GLN A 28 -7.50 -15.52 -0.39
C GLN A 28 -6.17 -15.26 0.30
N ARG A 29 -5.84 -13.99 0.56
CA ARG A 29 -4.62 -13.63 1.30
C ARG A 29 -4.58 -14.28 2.69
N SER A 30 -5.75 -14.45 3.33
CA SER A 30 -5.91 -15.15 4.60
C SER A 30 -5.45 -16.61 4.54
N ASP A 31 -5.63 -17.28 3.40
CA ASP A 31 -5.44 -18.72 3.25
C ASP A 31 -3.97 -19.11 3.04
N ILE A 32 -3.11 -18.14 2.72
CA ILE A 32 -1.68 -18.36 2.50
C ILE A 32 -0.95 -18.62 3.83
N ALA A 33 -0.12 -19.65 3.87
CA ALA A 33 0.70 -19.97 5.05
C ALA A 33 1.70 -18.83 5.37
N ALA A 34 1.92 -18.55 6.66
CA ALA A 34 2.73 -17.41 7.13
C ALA A 34 4.16 -17.38 6.58
N GLN A 35 4.79 -18.55 6.38
CA GLN A 35 6.14 -18.66 5.81
C GLN A 35 6.28 -18.10 4.37
N TYR A 36 5.16 -17.89 3.67
CA TYR A 36 5.11 -17.28 2.34
C TYR A 36 4.58 -15.84 2.37
N LYS A 37 4.36 -15.27 3.56
CA LYS A 37 3.94 -13.88 3.75
C LYS A 37 5.15 -13.03 4.14
N TRP A 38 5.14 -11.76 3.74
CA TRP A 38 6.06 -10.78 4.33
C TRP A 38 5.76 -10.66 5.83
N LYS A 39 6.81 -10.51 6.63
CA LYS A 39 6.70 -10.36 8.09
C LYS A 39 6.71 -8.88 8.45
N LEU A 40 5.56 -8.22 8.35
CA LEU A 40 5.44 -6.78 8.62
C LEU A 40 5.74 -6.42 10.09
N GLU A 41 5.69 -7.41 10.98
CA GLU A 41 6.03 -7.30 12.40
C GLU A 41 7.50 -6.89 12.62
N ASP A 42 8.37 -7.10 11.63
CA ASP A 42 9.76 -6.64 11.67
C ASP A 42 9.86 -5.11 11.48
N ILE A 43 8.83 -4.46 10.92
CA ILE A 43 8.74 -2.99 10.78
C ILE A 43 7.92 -2.39 11.93
N TYR A 44 6.73 -2.92 12.17
CA TYR A 44 5.88 -2.55 13.32
C TYR A 44 5.18 -3.79 13.86
N PRO A 45 5.22 -4.03 15.18
CA PRO A 45 4.62 -5.22 15.78
C PRO A 45 3.10 -5.30 15.57
N ASP A 46 2.44 -4.14 15.49
CA ASP A 46 1.00 -4.01 15.26
C ASP A 46 0.66 -2.63 14.69
N THR A 47 -0.61 -2.45 14.32
CA THR A 47 -1.14 -1.18 13.80
C THR A 47 -1.15 -0.06 14.84
N LEU A 48 -1.17 -0.36 16.15
CA LEU A 48 -1.13 0.66 17.20
C LEU A 48 0.25 1.31 17.27
N ALA A 49 1.32 0.51 17.15
CA ALA A 49 2.70 1.01 17.07
C ALA A 49 2.91 1.88 15.82
N TRP A 50 2.38 1.46 14.67
CA TRP A 50 2.38 2.28 13.45
C TRP A 50 1.62 3.61 13.66
N GLN A 51 0.43 3.57 14.27
CA GLN A 51 -0.37 4.76 14.53
C GLN A 51 0.30 5.73 15.51
N ALA A 52 1.01 5.21 16.51
CA ALA A 52 1.77 6.02 17.45
C ALA A 52 2.88 6.82 16.75
N ASP A 53 3.63 6.18 15.86
CA ASP A 53 4.67 6.84 15.06
C ASP A 53 4.09 7.83 14.06
N PHE A 54 2.94 7.52 13.46
CA PHE A 54 2.20 8.46 12.61
C PHE A 54 1.81 9.73 13.37
N ASN A 55 1.21 9.58 14.56
CA ASN A 55 0.81 10.72 15.40
C ASN A 55 2.04 11.53 15.85
N ARG A 56 3.14 10.85 16.22
CA ARG A 56 4.40 11.52 16.57
C ARG A 56 4.92 12.35 15.40
N LEU A 57 5.01 11.76 14.21
CA LEU A 57 5.47 12.46 13.01
C LEU A 57 4.58 13.67 12.70
N GLN A 58 3.25 13.50 12.73
CA GLN A 58 2.30 14.57 12.49
C GLN A 58 2.50 15.75 13.45
N SER A 59 2.76 15.48 14.74
CA SER A 59 3.01 16.52 15.74
C SER A 59 4.33 17.27 15.54
N GLN A 60 5.34 16.61 14.96
CA GLN A 60 6.69 17.16 14.83
C GLN A 60 6.95 17.81 13.46
N MET A 61 6.20 17.45 12.43
CA MET A 61 6.47 17.86 11.04
C MET A 61 6.55 19.38 10.85
N GLY A 62 5.76 20.15 11.60
CA GLY A 62 5.77 21.62 11.54
C GLY A 62 7.05 22.27 12.10
N SER A 63 7.84 21.56 12.90
CA SER A 63 9.07 22.10 13.51
C SER A 63 10.13 22.51 12.49
N ILE A 64 10.10 21.93 11.29
CA ILE A 64 11.04 22.28 10.22
C ILE A 64 10.88 23.74 9.75
N GLY A 65 9.67 24.31 9.90
CA GLY A 65 9.39 25.72 9.56
C GLY A 65 10.20 26.71 10.39
N ALA A 66 10.70 26.31 11.57
CA ALA A 66 11.55 27.16 12.40
C ALA A 66 12.86 27.60 11.71
N PHE A 67 13.29 26.90 10.65
CA PHE A 67 14.52 27.16 9.90
C PHE A 67 14.31 28.01 8.63
N GLU A 68 13.06 28.38 8.30
CA GLU A 68 12.76 29.21 7.13
C GLU A 68 13.51 30.56 7.18
N GLY A 69 14.21 30.90 6.09
CA GLY A 69 15.03 32.11 6.01
C GLY A 69 16.30 32.12 6.86
N LYS A 70 16.60 31.05 7.63
CA LYS A 70 17.73 30.99 8.56
C LYS A 70 18.89 30.10 8.12
N LEU A 71 18.70 29.29 7.08
CA LEU A 71 19.70 28.29 6.64
C LEU A 71 21.05 28.90 6.24
N GLY A 72 21.05 30.10 5.65
CA GLY A 72 22.29 30.79 5.26
C GLY A 72 22.97 31.59 6.38
N GLN A 73 22.37 31.66 7.58
CA GLN A 73 22.87 32.50 8.66
C GLN A 73 24.04 31.85 9.42
N SER A 74 24.11 30.51 9.45
CA SER A 74 25.21 29.77 10.06
C SER A 74 25.25 28.32 9.58
N SER A 75 26.42 27.69 9.66
CA SER A 75 26.57 26.24 9.46
C SER A 75 25.77 25.42 10.47
N GLU A 76 25.60 25.94 11.69
CA GLU A 76 24.83 25.31 12.76
C GLU A 76 23.33 25.22 12.40
N ASN A 77 22.74 26.30 11.88
CA ASN A 77 21.34 26.28 11.45
C ASN A 77 21.10 25.26 10.34
N LEU A 78 22.03 25.14 9.39
CA LEU A 78 21.96 24.14 8.34
C LEU A 78 22.05 22.73 8.93
N TYR A 79 23.05 22.47 9.79
CA TYR A 79 23.24 21.18 10.44
C TYR A 79 22.00 20.72 11.21
N GLN A 80 21.41 21.61 12.01
CA GLN A 80 20.22 21.33 12.81
C GLN A 80 18.99 21.04 11.93
N CYS A 81 18.79 21.81 10.86
CA CYS A 81 17.70 21.56 9.91
C CYS A 81 17.84 20.20 9.22
N LEU A 82 19.04 19.87 8.73
CA LEU A 82 19.30 18.58 8.07
C LEU A 82 19.10 17.41 9.06
N SER A 83 19.61 17.55 10.29
CA SER A 83 19.46 16.52 11.33
C SER A 83 18.00 16.29 11.72
N LEU A 84 17.22 17.37 11.86
CA LEU A 84 15.78 17.28 12.09
C LEU A 84 15.07 16.58 10.93
N ARG A 85 15.34 16.99 9.69
CA ARG A 85 14.76 16.39 8.49
C ARG A 85 15.05 14.89 8.42
N ASP A 86 16.30 14.49 8.63
CA ASP A 86 16.70 13.08 8.55
C ASP A 86 16.02 12.26 9.67
N SER A 87 15.86 12.83 10.87
CA SER A 87 15.12 12.19 11.97
C SER A 87 13.64 12.00 11.64
N LEU A 88 12.99 13.00 11.04
CA LEU A 88 11.59 12.90 10.59
C LEU A 88 11.43 11.89 9.44
N ASN A 89 12.37 11.89 8.49
CA ASN A 89 12.37 10.96 7.35
C ASN A 89 12.49 9.50 7.80
N ASN A 90 13.35 9.20 8.78
CA ASN A 90 13.45 7.84 9.32
C ASN A 90 12.11 7.28 9.83
N ILE A 91 11.27 8.15 10.40
CA ILE A 91 9.92 7.76 10.86
C ILE A 91 8.98 7.63 9.67
N LEU A 92 9.00 8.62 8.77
CA LEU A 92 8.17 8.65 7.55
C LEU A 92 8.40 7.41 6.68
N ASP A 93 9.66 7.03 6.44
CA ASP A 93 10.02 5.89 5.60
C ASP A 93 9.43 4.59 6.15
N ARG A 94 9.52 4.37 7.48
CA ARG A 94 8.91 3.20 8.12
C ARG A 94 7.40 3.20 8.00
N ILE A 95 6.75 4.33 8.27
CA ILE A 95 5.29 4.48 8.13
C ILE A 95 4.86 4.16 6.70
N TYR A 96 5.54 4.76 5.72
CA TYR A 96 5.23 4.63 4.30
C TYR A 96 5.42 3.20 3.83
N VAL A 97 6.58 2.58 4.10
CA VAL A 97 6.87 1.21 3.68
C VAL A 97 5.87 0.23 4.29
N TYR A 98 5.59 0.32 5.59
CA TYR A 98 4.59 -0.55 6.22
C TYR A 98 3.21 -0.41 5.56
N ALA A 99 2.72 0.82 5.36
CA ALA A 99 1.40 1.06 4.79
C ALA A 99 1.29 0.54 3.35
N ASN A 100 2.31 0.76 2.52
CA ASN A 100 2.32 0.26 1.13
C ASN A 100 2.37 -1.26 1.11
N LEU A 101 3.29 -1.88 1.85
CA LEU A 101 3.36 -3.34 1.91
C LEU A 101 2.06 -3.95 2.43
N LYS A 102 1.41 -3.29 3.40
CA LYS A 102 0.11 -3.72 3.95
C LYS A 102 -1.00 -3.64 2.90
N GLN A 103 -1.05 -2.57 2.11
CA GLN A 103 -1.99 -2.39 1.01
C GLN A 103 -1.73 -3.42 -0.11
N ASP A 104 -0.47 -3.70 -0.41
CA ASP A 104 -0.08 -4.66 -1.44
C ASP A 104 -0.39 -6.12 -1.06
N GLU A 105 -0.66 -6.40 0.23
CA GLU A 105 -1.05 -7.75 0.66
C GLU A 105 -2.37 -8.21 0.05
N ASP A 106 -3.31 -7.28 -0.16
CA ASP A 106 -4.62 -7.55 -0.74
C ASP A 106 -5.24 -6.26 -1.34
N THR A 107 -5.39 -6.23 -2.66
CA THR A 107 -5.88 -5.07 -3.43
C THR A 107 -7.25 -5.30 -4.08
N ARG A 108 -7.93 -6.39 -3.72
CA ARG A 108 -9.22 -6.78 -4.29
C ARG A 108 -10.39 -5.93 -3.80
#